data_AF-A0A0U5E7P6-F1
#
_entry.id   AF-A0A0U5E7P6-F1
#
_cell.length_a   1.000
_cell.length_b   1.000
_cell.length_c   1.000
_cell.angle_alpha   90.00
_cell.angle_beta   90.00
_cell.angle_gamma   90.00
#
_symmetry.space_group_name_H-M   'P 1'
#
loop_
_entity.id
_entity.type
_entity.pdbx_description
1 polymer ?
#
loop_
_entity_poly.entity_id
_entity_poly.type
_entity_poly.pdbx_seq_one_letter_code
_entity_poly.pdbx_strand_id
1 'polypeptide(L)'
;MSDVAPTLLAIVELGGYPNLTPLYRSLGFEVEVVASQRKAQAALKRRIPDVIVAEYNFQSDFRDRTSNLETLMARLQRHPEVKVICFYQSEYRHKLDAMTARFPIFEAIAFPIEPARVEAALRRAVTPRT
;
A
#
# COMPACT_ATOMS: atom_id res chain seq x y z
N MET A 1 19.64 4.58 18.86
CA MET A 1 18.73 4.45 17.69
C MET A 1 17.44 3.91 18.26
N SER A 2 16.36 4.67 18.19
CA SER A 2 15.11 4.26 18.81
C SER A 2 14.62 2.98 18.14
N ASP A 3 14.58 1.91 18.92
CA ASP A 3 14.22 0.52 18.56
C ASP A 3 12.70 0.40 18.37
N VAL A 4 12.14 1.33 17.59
CA VAL A 4 10.68 1.42 17.38
C VAL A 4 10.35 0.59 16.16
N ALA A 5 9.51 -0.43 16.36
CA ALA A 5 8.96 -1.26 15.31
C ALA A 5 8.37 -0.40 14.17
N PRO A 6 8.72 -0.67 12.89
CA PRO A 6 8.13 0.05 11.77
C PRO A 6 6.62 -0.19 11.72
N THR A 7 5.88 0.82 11.31
CA THR A 7 4.42 0.73 11.17
C THR A 7 3.97 0.37 9.78
N LEU A 8 2.93 -0.45 9.71
CA LEU A 8 2.29 -0.84 8.47
C LEU A 8 0.78 -0.60 8.53
N LEU A 9 0.26 0.17 7.58
CA LEU A 9 -1.18 0.28 7.33
C LEU A 9 -1.56 -0.58 6.13
N ALA A 10 -2.36 -1.62 6.35
CA ALA A 10 -2.92 -2.43 5.27
C ALA A 10 -4.35 -2.00 4.96
N ILE A 11 -4.59 -1.59 3.72
CA ILE A 11 -5.90 -1.17 3.21
C ILE A 11 -6.43 -2.29 2.31
N VAL A 12 -7.40 -3.07 2.83
CA VAL A 12 -7.95 -4.26 2.17
C VAL A 12 -9.42 -4.00 1.86
N GLU A 13 -9.76 -3.70 0.61
CA GLU A 13 -11.13 -3.36 0.23
C GLU A 13 -11.86 -4.54 -0.41
N LEU A 14 -11.17 -5.27 -1.29
CA LEU A 14 -11.71 -6.44 -1.98
C LEU A 14 -11.07 -7.74 -1.50
N GLY A 15 -9.77 -7.72 -1.18
CA GLY A 15 -9.02 -8.93 -0.86
C GLY A 15 -8.73 -9.77 -2.11
N GLY A 16 -8.96 -11.09 -2.02
CA GLY A 16 -8.61 -12.04 -3.09
C GLY A 16 -7.18 -12.59 -2.99
N TYR A 17 -6.56 -12.47 -1.81
CA TYR A 17 -5.25 -13.01 -1.48
C TYR A 17 -5.23 -13.53 -0.03
N PRO A 18 -4.23 -14.36 0.36
CA PRO A 18 -4.12 -14.88 1.72
C PRO A 18 -4.06 -13.78 2.77
N ASN A 19 -4.40 -14.08 4.03
CA ASN A 19 -4.17 -13.15 5.12
C ASN A 19 -2.66 -12.94 5.34
N LEU A 20 -2.18 -11.75 5.01
CA LEU A 20 -0.76 -11.37 5.14
C LEU A 20 -0.41 -10.75 6.50
N THR A 21 -1.38 -10.55 7.39
CA THR A 21 -1.12 -10.02 8.75
C THR A 21 -0.09 -10.84 9.53
N PRO A 22 -0.09 -12.19 9.50
CA PRO A 22 0.97 -12.99 10.15
C PRO A 22 2.36 -12.69 9.58
N LEU A 23 2.47 -12.52 8.25
CA LEU A 23 3.73 -12.16 7.59
C LEU A 23 4.21 -10.79 8.08
N TYR A 24 3.35 -9.77 8.06
CA TYR A 24 3.70 -8.43 8.51
C TYR A 24 4.21 -8.44 9.97
N ARG A 25 3.52 -9.14 10.86
CA ARG A 25 3.95 -9.26 12.26
C ARG A 25 5.26 -10.02 12.42
N SER A 26 5.49 -11.09 11.64
CA SER A 26 6.76 -11.84 11.68
C SER A 26 7.97 -11.01 11.21
N LEU A 27 7.73 -9.96 10.40
CA LEU A 27 8.75 -9.01 9.97
C LEU A 27 8.96 -7.86 10.98
N GLY A 28 8.25 -7.88 12.12
CA GLY A 28 8.41 -6.89 13.18
C GLY A 28 7.58 -5.62 13.00
N PHE A 29 6.58 -5.60 12.10
CA PHE A 29 5.73 -4.43 11.94
C PHE A 29 4.68 -4.30 13.06
N GLU A 30 4.41 -3.07 13.48
CA GLU A 30 3.17 -2.70 14.16
C GLU A 30 2.08 -2.47 13.08
N VAL A 31 1.08 -3.36 13.04
CA VAL A 31 0.13 -3.45 11.91
C VAL A 31 -1.26 -2.91 12.28
N GLU A 32 -1.76 -1.96 11.47
CA GLU A 32 -3.17 -1.57 11.44
C GLU A 32 -3.81 -2.04 10.12
N VAL A 33 -4.93 -2.75 10.17
CA VAL A 33 -5.67 -3.20 8.99
C VAL A 33 -7.01 -2.46 8.91
N VAL A 34 -7.30 -1.88 7.76
CA VAL A 34 -8.54 -1.14 7.50
C VAL A 34 -9.23 -1.65 6.25
N ALA A 35 -10.56 -1.71 6.29
CA ALA A 35 -11.39 -2.32 5.24
C ALA A 35 -12.02 -1.32 4.25
N SER A 36 -11.60 -0.05 4.26
CA SER A 36 -12.14 0.96 3.35
C SER A 36 -11.26 2.22 3.30
N GLN A 37 -11.38 2.99 2.21
CA GLN A 37 -10.74 4.31 2.11
C GLN A 37 -11.11 5.25 3.25
N ARG A 38 -12.39 5.27 3.69
CA ARG A 38 -12.80 6.14 4.81
C ARG A 38 -12.02 5.83 6.09
N LYS A 39 -11.82 4.54 6.39
CA LYS A 39 -11.02 4.12 7.55
C LYS A 39 -9.54 4.40 7.34
N ALA A 40 -9.01 4.22 6.13
CA ALA A 40 -7.63 4.59 5.80
C ALA A 40 -7.37 6.09 6.02
N GLN A 41 -8.29 6.95 5.58
CA GLN A 41 -8.15 8.39 5.79
C GLN A 41 -8.17 8.77 7.27
N ALA A 42 -8.99 8.09 8.09
CA ALA A 42 -9.00 8.27 9.55
C ALA A 42 -7.70 7.77 10.20
N ALA A 43 -7.18 6.61 9.78
CA ALA A 43 -5.92 6.05 10.27
C ALA A 43 -4.74 6.99 9.99
N LEU A 44 -4.62 7.47 8.74
CA LEU A 44 -3.56 8.41 8.34
C LEU A 44 -3.64 9.76 9.05
N LYS A 45 -4.81 10.16 9.57
CA LYS A 45 -4.93 11.38 10.39
C LYS A 45 -4.38 11.18 11.81
N ARG A 46 -4.44 9.93 12.31
CA ARG A 46 -3.92 9.57 13.64
C ARG A 46 -2.41 9.36 13.61
N ARG A 47 -1.89 8.69 12.59
CA ARG A 47 -0.47 8.35 12.44
C ARG A 47 -0.11 8.18 10.97
N ILE A 48 1.03 8.73 10.55
CA ILE A 48 1.63 8.44 9.25
C ILE A 48 2.47 7.16 9.41
N PRO A 49 2.16 6.08 8.69
CA PRO A 49 2.89 4.82 8.81
C PRO A 49 4.18 4.84 7.98
N ASP A 50 5.12 3.96 8.29
CA ASP A 50 6.33 3.78 7.48
C ASP A 50 6.03 3.09 6.14
N VAL A 51 5.09 2.14 6.16
CA VAL A 51 4.68 1.34 5.01
C VAL A 51 3.16 1.33 4.87
N ILE A 52 2.67 1.40 3.63
CA ILE A 52 1.27 1.17 3.29
C ILE A 52 1.19 0.04 2.27
N VAL A 53 0.31 -0.92 2.52
CA VAL A 53 -0.08 -1.93 1.54
C VAL A 53 -1.52 -1.64 1.12
N ALA A 54 -1.78 -1.47 -0.17
CA ALA A 54 -3.10 -1.12 -0.67
C ALA A 54 -3.40 -1.75 -2.03
N GLU A 55 -4.69 -1.93 -2.32
CA GLU A 55 -5.16 -2.41 -3.62
C GLU A 55 -5.39 -1.26 -4.61
N TYR A 56 -5.01 -1.48 -5.87
CA TYR A 56 -5.44 -0.65 -7.00
C TYR A 56 -6.76 -1.18 -7.56
N ASN A 57 -7.85 -0.65 -7.00
CA ASN A 57 -9.20 -0.97 -7.44
C ASN A 57 -9.64 0.04 -8.51
N PHE A 58 -9.40 -0.30 -9.78
CA PHE A 58 -9.92 0.49 -10.88
C PHE A 58 -11.40 0.16 -11.10
N GLN A 59 -12.30 1.13 -10.91
CA GLN A 59 -13.73 0.99 -11.21
C GLN A 59 -14.06 1.83 -12.45
N SER A 60 -14.54 1.19 -13.53
CA SER A 60 -14.91 1.88 -14.77
C SER A 60 -16.16 2.75 -14.66
N ASP A 61 -17.02 2.48 -13.67
CA ASP A 61 -18.39 3.00 -13.66
C ASP A 61 -18.52 4.36 -12.97
N PHE A 62 -17.46 4.83 -12.29
CA PHE A 62 -17.39 6.20 -11.79
C PHE A 62 -16.82 7.10 -12.89
N ARG A 63 -17.73 7.80 -13.59
CA ARG A 63 -17.40 8.76 -14.66
C ARG A 63 -16.34 9.81 -14.29
N ASP A 64 -16.14 10.07 -12.99
CA ASP A 64 -15.24 11.14 -12.51
C ASP A 64 -14.27 10.73 -11.38
N ARG A 65 -14.16 9.45 -11.00
CA ARG A 65 -13.26 9.08 -9.87
C ARG A 65 -12.00 8.37 -10.32
N THR A 66 -10.93 9.16 -10.32
CA THR A 66 -9.56 8.77 -9.98
C THR A 66 -9.55 7.64 -8.94
N SER A 67 -8.71 6.63 -9.14
CA SER A 67 -8.65 5.44 -8.27
C SER A 67 -8.52 5.81 -6.79
N ASN A 68 -9.01 4.94 -5.90
CA ASN A 68 -8.81 5.07 -4.46
C ASN A 68 -7.33 5.28 -4.09
N LEU A 69 -6.44 4.61 -4.82
CA LEU A 69 -4.98 4.76 -4.68
C LEU A 69 -4.50 6.16 -5.07
N GLU A 70 -5.02 6.78 -6.12
CA GLU A 70 -4.62 8.13 -6.53
C GLU A 70 -4.96 9.18 -5.46
N THR A 71 -6.15 9.05 -4.84
CA THR A 71 -6.54 9.92 -3.71
C THR A 71 -5.62 9.72 -2.51
N LEU A 72 -5.24 8.47 -2.20
CA LEU A 72 -4.26 8.15 -1.17
C LEU A 72 -2.90 8.76 -1.49
N MET A 73 -2.39 8.57 -2.71
CA MET A 73 -1.08 9.05 -3.13
C MET A 73 -0.99 10.58 -3.15
N ALA A 74 -2.03 11.28 -3.59
CA ALA A 74 -2.08 12.75 -3.55
C ALA A 74 -1.87 13.27 -2.12
N ARG A 75 -2.46 12.60 -1.12
CA ARG A 75 -2.24 12.94 0.30
C ARG A 75 -0.80 12.66 0.75
N LEU A 76 -0.21 11.55 0.29
CA LEU A 76 1.13 11.12 0.65
C LEU A 76 2.25 11.92 -0.03
N GLN A 77 1.96 12.82 -0.96
CA GLN A 77 2.97 13.71 -1.54
C GLN A 77 3.72 14.54 -0.49
N ARG A 78 3.07 14.82 0.65
CA ARG A 78 3.68 15.53 1.80
C ARG A 78 4.50 14.60 2.71
N HIS A 79 4.51 13.31 2.41
CA HIS A 79 5.14 12.24 3.19
C HIS A 79 5.92 11.28 2.27
N PRO A 80 6.94 11.77 1.52
CA PRO A 80 7.70 10.96 0.56
C PRO A 80 8.50 9.82 1.22
N GLU A 81 8.67 9.84 2.54
CA GLU A 81 9.25 8.77 3.34
C GLU A 81 8.43 7.47 3.28
N VAL A 82 7.11 7.58 3.17
CA VAL A 82 6.17 6.45 3.25
C VAL A 82 6.33 5.53 2.04
N LYS A 83 6.51 4.23 2.28
CA LYS A 83 6.64 3.23 1.22
C LYS A 83 5.29 2.61 0.89
N VAL A 84 4.79 2.85 -0.31
CA VAL A 84 3.50 2.31 -0.79
C VAL A 84 3.74 1.10 -1.67
N ILE A 85 3.26 -0.06 -1.21
CA ILE A 85 3.19 -1.30 -1.97
C ILE A 85 1.75 -1.46 -2.49
N CYS A 86 1.60 -1.57 -3.80
CA CYS A 86 0.33 -1.64 -4.48
C CYS A 86 0.04 -3.04 -5.01
N PHE A 87 -1.12 -3.60 -4.72
CA PHE A 87 -1.62 -4.83 -5.33
C PHE A 87 -2.56 -4.50 -6.49
N TYR A 88 -2.36 -5.09 -7.66
CA TYR A 88 -3.15 -4.73 -8.84
C TYR A 88 -3.43 -5.92 -9.76
N GLN A 89 -4.57 -5.94 -10.43
CA GLN A 89 -4.82 -6.95 -11.46
C GLN A 89 -4.03 -6.61 -12.72
N SER A 90 -3.40 -7.61 -13.34
CA SER A 90 -2.53 -7.43 -14.52
C SER A 90 -3.21 -6.69 -15.67
N GLU A 91 -4.52 -6.88 -15.86
CA GLU A 91 -5.32 -6.17 -16.87
C GLU A 91 -5.34 -4.64 -16.67
N TYR A 92 -5.15 -4.15 -15.45
CA TYR A 92 -5.10 -2.72 -15.14
C TYR A 92 -3.70 -2.12 -15.16
N ARG A 93 -2.68 -2.89 -15.59
CA ARG A 93 -1.28 -2.44 -15.62
C ARG A 93 -1.11 -1.08 -16.29
N HIS A 94 -1.68 -0.90 -17.49
CA HIS A 94 -1.54 0.35 -18.24
C HIS A 94 -2.12 1.57 -17.51
N LYS A 95 -3.20 1.37 -16.75
CA LYS A 95 -3.83 2.45 -15.97
C LYS A 95 -3.02 2.77 -14.71
N LEU A 96 -2.48 1.74 -14.08
CA LEU A 96 -1.54 1.91 -12.98
C LEU A 96 -0.27 2.66 -13.44
N ASP A 97 0.30 2.30 -14.59
CA ASP A 97 1.48 2.97 -15.15
C ASP A 97 1.23 4.49 -15.31
N ALA A 98 0.08 4.88 -15.88
CA ALA A 98 -0.30 6.28 -16.03
C ALA A 98 -0.43 7.02 -14.67
N MET A 99 -0.95 6.35 -13.64
CA MET A 99 -1.02 6.90 -12.29
C MET A 99 0.38 7.03 -11.67
N THR A 100 1.20 5.99 -11.76
CA THR A 100 2.54 5.95 -11.13
C THR A 100 3.53 6.91 -11.77
N ALA A 101 3.34 7.28 -13.04
CA ALA A 101 4.09 8.35 -13.68
C ALA A 101 3.89 9.72 -12.99
N ARG A 102 2.71 9.95 -12.39
CA ARG A 102 2.37 11.18 -11.65
C ARG A 102 2.61 11.03 -10.15
N PHE A 103 2.40 9.82 -9.63
CA PHE A 103 2.49 9.49 -8.22
C PHE A 103 3.35 8.22 -8.03
N PRO A 104 4.68 8.36 -7.96
CA PRO A 104 5.57 7.23 -7.78
C PRO A 104 5.23 6.43 -6.52
N ILE A 105 5.14 5.11 -6.67
CA ILE A 105 4.96 4.16 -5.56
C ILE A 105 6.26 3.38 -5.34
N PHE A 106 6.36 2.72 -4.19
CA PHE A 106 7.56 1.94 -3.87
C PHE A 106 7.61 0.63 -4.65
N GLU A 107 6.49 -0.10 -4.72
CA GLU A 107 6.42 -1.38 -5.43
C GLU A 107 4.99 -1.64 -5.94
N ALA A 108 4.85 -2.24 -7.12
CA ALA A 108 3.59 -2.79 -7.62
C ALA A 108 3.70 -4.32 -7.74
N ILE A 109 2.74 -5.05 -7.18
CA ILE A 109 2.67 -6.51 -7.19
C ILE A 109 1.37 -6.93 -7.89
N ALA A 110 1.51 -7.68 -8.98
CA ALA A 110 0.37 -8.19 -9.74
C ALA A 110 -0.30 -9.37 -9.02
N PHE A 111 -1.61 -9.50 -9.16
CA PHE A 111 -2.32 -10.74 -8.81
C PHE A 111 -1.91 -11.90 -9.74
N PRO A 112 -1.87 -13.16 -9.24
CA PRO A 112 -2.14 -13.58 -7.87
C PRO A 112 -1.03 -13.16 -6.89
N ILE A 113 -1.41 -12.74 -5.68
CA ILE A 113 -0.46 -12.23 -4.69
C ILE A 113 0.27 -13.39 -3.99
N GLU A 114 1.56 -13.50 -4.26
CA GLU A 114 2.47 -14.45 -3.62
C GLU A 114 3.07 -13.84 -2.34
N PRO A 115 2.89 -14.44 -1.14
CA PRO A 115 3.44 -13.90 0.10
C PRO A 115 4.96 -13.63 0.06
N ALA A 116 5.73 -14.47 -0.65
CA ALA A 116 7.17 -14.29 -0.81
C ALA A 116 7.54 -12.98 -1.54
N ARG A 117 6.75 -12.55 -2.53
CA ARG A 117 6.98 -11.27 -3.22
C ARG A 117 6.69 -10.09 -2.30
N VAL A 118 5.63 -10.20 -1.50
CA VAL A 118 5.28 -9.18 -0.51
C VAL A 118 6.36 -9.08 0.56
N GLU A 119 6.85 -10.21 1.07
CA GLU A 119 7.95 -10.25 2.03
C GLU A 119 9.21 -9.56 1.47
N ALA A 120 9.61 -9.90 0.25
CA ALA A 120 10.77 -9.29 -0.38
C ALA A 120 10.63 -7.76 -0.53
N ALA A 121 9.44 -7.28 -0.91
CA ALA A 121 9.16 -5.85 -1.00
C ALA A 121 9.22 -5.19 0.39
N LEU A 122 8.58 -5.78 1.40
CA LEU A 122 8.56 -5.25 2.76
C LEU A 122 9.96 -5.15 3.37
N ARG A 123 10.81 -6.18 3.19
CA ARG A 123 12.20 -6.15 3.64
C ARG A 123 12.95 -4.97 3.01
N ARG A 124 12.83 -4.75 1.69
CA ARG A 124 13.44 -3.59 1.03
C ARG A 124 12.88 -2.25 1.52
N ALA A 125 11.60 -2.21 1.91
CA ALA A 125 10.95 -0.98 2.37
C ALA A 125 11.48 -0.50 3.73
N VAL A 126 11.95 -1.43 4.58
CA VAL A 126 12.46 -1.11 5.93
C VAL A 126 13.99 -1.20 6.06
N THR A 127 14.69 -1.67 5.03
CA THR A 127 16.16 -1.61 5.01
C THR A 127 16.61 -0.13 4.94
N PRO A 128 17.46 0.35 5.85
CA PRO A 128 18.02 1.70 5.76
C PRO A 128 18.74 1.91 4.43
N ARG A 129 18.45 3.01 3.72
CA ARG A 129 19.34 3.47 2.64
C ARG A 129 20.65 3.92 3.29
N THR A 130 21.70 3.12 3.12
CA THR A 130 23.10 3.52 3.34
C THR A 130 23.43 4.79 2.56
#